data_AF-O66135-F1
#
_entry.id   AF-O66135-F1
#
_cell.length_a   1.000
_cell.length_b   1.000
_cell.length_c   1.000
_cell.angle_alpha   90.00
_cell.angle_beta   90.00
_cell.angle_gamma   90.00
#
_symmetry.space_group_name_H-M   'P 1'
#
loop_
_entity.id
_entity.type
_entity.pdbx_description
1 polymer ?
#
loop_
_entity_poly.entity_id
_entity_poly.type
_entity_poly.pdbx_seq_one_letter_code
_entity_poly.pdbx_strand_id
1 'polypeptide(L)'
;LFTILPLGTELDKIDATPAKADTADLWDAGALAALDRHLADEPYLIRISAAKRLRDRAERCAQHDGSPRVTEAHVVTALRERELA
;
A
#
# COMPACT_ATOMS: atom_id res chain seq x y z
N LEU A 1 37.45 2.82 6.79
CA LEU A 1 37.11 1.38 6.90
C LEU A 1 35.86 1.28 7.77
N PHE A 2 34.76 0.78 7.24
CA PHE A 2 33.56 0.51 8.04
C PHE A 2 33.68 -0.89 8.65
N THR A 3 33.66 -0.96 9.98
CA THR A 3 33.55 -2.23 10.69
C THR A 3 32.09 -2.70 10.61
N ILE A 4 31.84 -3.72 9.80
CA ILE A 4 30.55 -4.43 9.80
C ILE A 4 30.55 -5.32 11.06
N LEU A 5 29.51 -5.20 11.89
CA LEU A 5 29.33 -5.98 13.12
C LEU A 5 29.37 -7.50 12.84
N PRO A 6 29.83 -8.33 13.81
CA PRO A 6 29.89 -9.77 13.61
C PRO A 6 28.49 -10.38 13.56
N LEU A 7 28.33 -11.38 12.68
CA LEU A 7 27.13 -12.19 12.53
C LEU A 7 26.74 -12.84 13.87
N GLY A 8 25.63 -12.38 14.45
CA GLY A 8 24.96 -13.03 15.56
C GLY A 8 24.17 -14.22 15.05
N THR A 9 24.75 -15.42 15.15
CA THR A 9 24.20 -16.70 14.69
C THR A 9 23.09 -17.26 15.58
N GLU A 10 22.19 -16.43 16.12
CA GLU A 10 21.11 -16.88 17.03
C GLU A 10 19.82 -16.05 16.82
N LEU A 11 19.30 -16.00 15.59
CA LEU A 11 17.99 -15.39 15.31
C LEU A 11 17.22 -16.23 14.27
N ASP A 12 17.08 -17.54 14.49
CA ASP A 12 16.25 -18.41 13.64
C ASP A 12 15.05 -19.01 14.39
N LYS A 13 14.42 -18.18 15.23
CA LYS A 13 13.05 -18.36 15.71
C LYS A 13 12.24 -17.12 15.38
N ILE A 14 12.07 -16.90 14.09
CA ILE A 14 11.02 -15.99 13.63
C ILE A 14 9.77 -16.86 13.51
N ASP A 15 8.88 -16.74 14.50
CA ASP A 15 7.53 -17.27 14.41
C ASP A 15 6.90 -16.74 13.11
N ALA A 16 6.23 -17.60 12.36
CA ALA A 16 5.67 -17.23 11.06
C ALA A 16 4.74 -16.05 11.27
N THR A 17 5.20 -14.83 10.94
CA THR A 17 4.36 -13.64 11.01
C THR A 17 3.21 -13.95 10.07
N PRO A 18 1.96 -14.06 10.55
CA PRO A 18 0.84 -14.39 9.68
C PRO A 18 0.84 -13.30 8.62
N ALA A 19 1.24 -13.68 7.41
CA ALA A 19 1.31 -12.78 6.28
C ALA A 19 -0.08 -12.16 6.18
N LYS A 20 -0.16 -10.86 6.44
CA LYS A 20 -1.39 -10.06 6.37
C LYS A 20 -2.04 -10.46 5.05
N ALA A 21 -3.19 -11.15 5.13
CA ALA A 21 -3.84 -11.81 4.00
C ALA A 21 -3.67 -10.95 2.74
N ASP A 22 -3.10 -11.54 1.69
CA ASP A 22 -2.63 -10.84 0.50
C ASP A 22 -3.64 -9.76 0.11
N THR A 23 -3.24 -8.49 0.32
CA THR A 23 -4.08 -7.32 0.03
C THR A 23 -4.59 -7.31 -1.41
N ALA A 24 -3.93 -8.04 -2.31
CA ALA A 24 -4.40 -8.29 -3.68
C ALA A 24 -5.81 -8.91 -3.74
N ASP A 25 -6.21 -9.75 -2.78
CA ASP A 25 -7.54 -10.38 -2.77
C ASP A 25 -8.66 -9.39 -2.36
N LEU A 26 -8.26 -8.29 -1.72
CA LEU A 26 -9.12 -7.19 -1.27
C LEU A 26 -9.16 -6.01 -2.25
N TRP A 27 -8.42 -6.06 -3.37
CA TRP A 27 -8.41 -4.98 -4.37
C TRP A 27 -8.95 -5.49 -5.70
N ASP A 28 -9.90 -4.76 -6.27
CA ASP A 28 -10.38 -5.01 -7.62
C ASP A 28 -9.33 -4.59 -8.67
N ALA A 29 -9.37 -5.24 -9.83
CA ALA A 29 -8.47 -4.94 -10.95
C ALA A 29 -8.59 -3.48 -11.40
N GLY A 30 -9.79 -2.90 -11.39
CA GLY A 30 -9.99 -1.48 -11.69
C GLY A 30 -9.32 -0.55 -10.67
N ALA A 31 -9.34 -0.93 -9.40
CA ALA A 31 -8.67 -0.18 -8.33
C ALA A 31 -7.15 -0.18 -8.49
N LEU A 32 -6.57 -1.36 -8.80
CA LEU A 32 -5.15 -1.49 -9.07
C LEU A 32 -4.73 -0.69 -10.31
N ALA A 33 -5.52 -0.75 -11.39
CA ALA A 33 -5.23 0.01 -12.61
C ALA A 33 -5.27 1.54 -12.38
N ALA A 34 -6.23 2.04 -11.59
CA ALA A 34 -6.31 3.45 -11.23
C ALA A 34 -5.12 3.89 -10.35
N LEU A 35 -4.73 3.05 -9.39
CA LEU A 35 -3.56 3.28 -8.55
C LEU A 35 -2.27 3.35 -9.39
N ASP A 36 -2.05 2.38 -10.27
CA ASP A 36 -0.84 2.31 -11.09
C ASP A 36 -0.74 3.50 -12.06
N ARG A 37 -1.88 3.90 -12.67
CA ARG A 37 -1.95 5.10 -13.51
C ARG A 37 -1.48 6.34 -12.76
N HIS A 38 -1.95 6.53 -11.52
CA HIS A 38 -1.54 7.67 -10.70
C HIS A 38 -0.06 7.60 -10.30
N LEU A 39 0.43 6.40 -9.95
CA LEU A 39 1.83 6.22 -9.55
C LEU A 39 2.82 6.40 -10.70
N ALA A 40 2.39 6.21 -11.94
CA ALA A 40 3.20 6.48 -13.12
C ALA A 40 3.61 7.95 -13.19
N ASP A 41 2.73 8.87 -12.76
CA ASP A 41 2.95 10.32 -12.78
C ASP A 41 3.76 10.83 -11.57
N GLU A 42 3.94 9.99 -10.53
CA GLU A 42 4.72 10.37 -9.34
C GLU A 42 6.24 10.23 -9.59
N PRO A 43 7.06 11.18 -9.09
CA PRO A 43 8.50 11.07 -9.08
C PRO A 43 8.97 9.77 -8.41
N TYR A 44 9.94 9.10 -9.03
CA TYR A 44 10.38 7.78 -8.60
C TYR A 44 10.78 7.71 -7.11
N LEU A 45 11.49 8.74 -6.61
CA LEU A 45 11.97 8.82 -5.23
C LEU A 45 10.85 8.75 -4.18
N ILE A 46 9.64 9.22 -4.53
CA ILE A 46 8.51 9.23 -3.59
C ILE A 46 7.47 8.17 -3.90
N ARG A 47 7.59 7.44 -5.02
CA ARG A 47 6.56 6.52 -5.55
C ARG A 47 6.12 5.46 -4.54
N ILE A 48 7.06 4.87 -3.80
CA ILE A 48 6.73 3.88 -2.74
C ILE A 48 5.89 4.51 -1.63
N SER A 49 6.31 5.68 -1.15
CA SER A 49 5.60 6.38 -0.08
C SER A 49 4.23 6.91 -0.55
N ALA A 50 4.15 7.36 -1.81
CA ALA A 50 2.92 7.80 -2.44
C ALA A 50 1.92 6.65 -2.62
N ALA A 51 2.41 5.49 -3.09
CA ALA A 51 1.63 4.26 -3.22
C ALA A 51 1.02 3.85 -1.88
N LYS A 52 1.84 3.82 -0.82
CA LYS A 52 1.36 3.49 0.52
C LYS A 52 0.26 4.46 0.98
N ARG A 53 0.51 5.77 0.92
CA ARG A 53 -0.49 6.77 1.36
C ARG A 53 -1.81 6.67 0.59
N LEU A 54 -1.74 6.39 -0.71
CA LEU A 54 -2.93 6.27 -1.55
C LEU A 54 -3.70 4.98 -1.25
N ARG A 55 -3.00 3.86 -1.05
CA ARG A 55 -3.63 2.59 -0.61
C ARG A 55 -4.32 2.75 0.74
N ASP A 56 -3.62 3.30 1.73
CA ASP A 56 -4.16 3.52 3.09
C ASP A 56 -5.40 4.43 3.08
N ARG A 57 -5.51 5.36 2.11
CA ARG A 57 -6.72 6.19 1.93
C ARG A 57 -7.84 5.42 1.25
N ALA A 58 -7.55 4.74 0.14
CA ALA A 58 -8.56 3.98 -0.60
C ALA A 58 -9.18 2.87 0.26
N GLU A 59 -8.38 2.22 1.12
CA GLU A 59 -8.85 1.24 2.10
C GLU A 59 -9.79 1.88 3.14
N ARG A 60 -9.48 3.10 3.61
CA ARG A 60 -10.38 3.84 4.51
C ARG A 60 -11.69 4.22 3.83
N CYS A 61 -11.65 4.64 2.56
CA CYS A 61 -12.87 4.91 1.78
C CYS A 61 -13.71 3.63 1.66
N ALA A 62 -13.09 2.49 1.31
CA ALA A 62 -13.78 1.21 1.21
C ALA A 62 -14.41 0.79 2.56
N GLN A 63 -13.68 0.98 3.66
CA GLN A 63 -14.16 0.66 5.00
C GLN A 63 -15.33 1.57 5.42
N HIS A 64 -15.27 2.87 5.10
CA HIS A 64 -16.35 3.81 5.35
C HIS A 64 -17.61 3.46 4.55
N ASP A 65 -17.44 3.02 3.31
CA ASP A 65 -18.53 2.58 2.44
C ASP A 65 -19.02 1.16 2.76
N GLY A 66 -18.44 0.49 3.77
CA GLY A 66 -18.79 -0.87 4.18
C GLY A 66 -18.47 -1.93 3.12
N SER A 67 -17.60 -1.61 2.17
CA SER A 67 -17.29 -2.48 1.04
C SER A 67 -16.19 -3.48 1.42
N PRO A 68 -16.38 -4.78 1.15
CA PRO A 68 -15.39 -5.81 1.46
C PRO A 68 -14.18 -5.77 0.51
N ARG A 69 -14.24 -4.98 -0.57
CA ARG A 69 -13.19 -4.87 -1.59
C ARG A 69 -12.98 -3.41 -2.01
N VAL A 70 -11.73 -3.02 -2.19
CA VAL A 70 -11.35 -1.71 -2.72
C VAL A 70 -11.65 -1.69 -4.22
N THR A 71 -12.51 -0.77 -4.65
CA THR A 71 -12.91 -0.57 -6.04
C THR A 71 -12.23 0.68 -6.60
N GLU A 72 -12.30 0.86 -7.92
CA GLU A 72 -11.82 2.08 -8.59
C GLU A 72 -12.44 3.35 -7.98
N ALA A 73 -13.73 3.30 -7.60
CA ALA A 73 -14.41 4.43 -6.99
C ALA A 73 -13.74 4.89 -5.69
N HIS A 74 -13.32 3.96 -4.83
CA HIS A 74 -12.63 4.30 -3.58
C HIS A 74 -11.26 4.94 -3.85
N VAL A 75 -10.53 4.49 -4.88
CA VAL A 75 -9.25 5.08 -5.29
C VAL A 75 -9.45 6.49 -5.83
N VAL A 76 -10.47 6.71 -6.65
CA VAL A 76 -10.81 8.05 -7.18
C VAL A 76 -11.19 9.00 -6.05
N THR A 77 -11.98 8.55 -5.07
CA THR A 77 -12.31 9.35 -3.88
C THR A 77 -11.05 9.71 -3.09
N ALA A 78 -10.18 8.74 -2.83
CA ALA A 78 -8.91 8.94 -2.14
C ALA A 78 -7.97 9.94 -2.84
N LEU A 79 -8.00 9.98 -4.19
CA LEU A 79 -7.27 10.97 -4.99
C LEU A 79 -7.86 12.37 -4.83
N ARG A 80 -9.19 12.52 -4.92
CA ARG A 80 -9.87 13.81 -4.73
C ARG A 80 -9.62 14.40 -3.35
N GLU A 81 -9.69 13.58 -2.30
CA GLU A 81 -9.39 14.02 -0.93
C GLU A 81 -7.96 14.54 -0.77
N ARG A 82 -7.00 14.02 -1.55
CA ARG A 82 -5.62 14.49 -1.55
C ARG A 82 -5.48 15.87 -2.20
N GLU A 83 -6.23 16.14 -3.27
CA GLU A 83 -6.16 17.43 -3.98
C GLU A 83 -6.76 18.58 -3.16
N LEU A 84 -7.65 18.26 -2.22
CA LEU A 84 -8.32 19.22 -1.35
C LEU A 84 -7.56 19.54 -0.04
N ALA A 85 -6.46 18.82 0.25
CA ALA A 85 -5.69 18.90 1.49
C ALA A 85 -4.30 19.50 1.26
#